data_AF-A0A1I2H3H3-F1
#
_entry.id   AF-A0A1I2H3H3-F1
#
_cell.length_a   1.000
_cell.length_b   1.000
_cell.length_c   1.000
_cell.angle_alpha   90.00
_cell.angle_beta   90.00
_cell.angle_gamma   90.00
#
_symmetry.space_group_name_H-M   'P 1'
#
loop_
_entity.id
_entity.type
_entity.pdbx_description
1 polymer ?
#
loop_
_entity_poly.entity_id
_entity_poly.type
_entity_poly.pdbx_seq_one_letter_code
_entity_poly.pdbx_strand_id
1 'polypeptide(L)'
;MMIDWGIPLGQQKDILASQGHLVDKAKIAAGIPRFMPVDLLKQKLSAYRDAGISTANGGLLTELTLKQGTYDAMLAEMVEVGFDAVEVSENLVPLSAAAKTEAVCVFRGDPATCTDSIRPPIPI
;
A
#
# COMPACT_ATOMS: atom_id res chain seq x y z
N MET A 1 -9.54 -4.34 7.94
CA MET A 1 -8.82 -3.23 7.27
C MET A 1 -9.76 -2.07 7.04
N MET A 2 -9.34 -0.85 7.40
CA MET A 2 -10.02 0.41 7.11
C MET A 2 -9.58 0.96 5.74
N ILE A 3 -10.47 1.68 5.06
CA ILE A 3 -10.14 2.43 3.84
C ILE A 3 -10.29 3.93 4.14
N ASP A 4 -9.19 4.65 4.02
CA ASP A 4 -9.13 6.11 4.11
C ASP A 4 -9.32 6.70 2.71
N TRP A 5 -10.51 7.27 2.48
CA TRP A 5 -10.88 7.93 1.22
C TRP A 5 -10.45 9.41 1.14
N GLY A 6 -9.41 9.80 1.89
CA GLY A 6 -9.00 11.20 2.01
C GLY A 6 -9.65 11.89 3.21
N ILE A 7 -9.89 11.14 4.28
CA ILE A 7 -10.47 11.62 5.53
C ILE A 7 -9.57 12.74 6.10
N PRO A 8 -10.11 13.90 6.50
CA PRO A 8 -9.32 14.95 7.14
C PRO A 8 -8.60 14.45 8.40
N LEU A 9 -7.39 14.98 8.68
CA LEU A 9 -6.56 14.49 9.79
C LEU A 9 -7.27 14.53 11.16
N GLY A 10 -8.06 15.57 11.44
CA GLY A 10 -8.84 15.66 12.68
C GLY A 10 -9.85 14.50 12.81
N GLN A 11 -10.66 14.29 11.77
CA GLN A 11 -11.64 13.20 11.74
C GLN A 11 -10.96 11.82 11.80
N GLN A 12 -9.81 11.64 11.13
CA GLN A 12 -9.03 10.41 11.25
C GLN A 12 -8.63 10.17 12.70
N LYS A 13 -8.10 11.17 13.40
CA LYS A 13 -7.71 11.04 14.82
C LYS A 13 -8.89 10.66 15.71
N ASP A 14 -10.06 11.25 15.50
CA ASP A 14 -11.28 10.93 16.25
C ASP A 14 -11.75 9.48 16.00
N ILE A 15 -11.66 9.00 14.75
CA ILE A 15 -11.95 7.61 14.39
C ILE A 15 -10.95 6.67 15.09
N LEU A 16 -9.67 7.00 15.08
CA LEU A 16 -8.64 6.19 15.73
C LEU A 16 -8.83 6.12 17.25
N ALA A 17 -9.17 7.25 17.89
CA ALA A 17 -9.43 7.29 19.33
C ALA A 17 -10.65 6.44 19.74
N SER A 18 -11.67 6.37 18.90
CA SER A 18 -12.91 5.63 19.21
C SER A 18 -12.85 4.15 18.83
N GLN A 19 -12.36 3.83 17.62
CA GLN A 19 -12.47 2.51 17.00
C GLN A 19 -11.13 1.97 16.49
N GLY A 20 -10.02 2.69 16.66
CA GLY A 20 -8.70 2.28 16.15
C GLY A 20 -8.24 0.92 16.67
N HIS A 21 -8.63 0.54 17.89
CA HIS A 21 -8.33 -0.77 18.49
C HIS A 21 -8.95 -1.97 17.75
N LEU A 22 -9.90 -1.74 16.83
CA LEU A 22 -10.53 -2.78 15.99
C LEU A 22 -9.91 -2.86 14.59
N VAL A 23 -8.86 -2.06 14.31
CA VAL A 23 -8.30 -1.90 12.97
C VAL A 23 -6.85 -2.37 12.96
N ASP A 24 -6.53 -3.44 12.24
CA ASP A 24 -5.13 -3.90 12.11
C ASP A 24 -4.37 -3.17 10.99
N LYS A 25 -5.10 -2.78 9.95
CA LYS A 25 -4.57 -2.20 8.71
C LYS A 25 -5.43 -1.07 8.19
N ALA A 26 -4.80 -0.04 7.64
CA ALA A 26 -5.46 1.05 6.92
C ALA A 26 -4.86 1.22 5.52
N LYS A 27 -5.72 1.40 4.54
CA LYS A 27 -5.32 1.73 3.17
C LYS A 27 -5.75 3.14 2.83
N ILE A 28 -4.82 3.97 2.33
CA ILE A 28 -5.19 5.26 1.74
C ILE A 28 -5.55 5.01 0.27
N ALA A 29 -6.81 5.25 -0.08
CA ALA A 29 -7.43 4.70 -1.28
C ALA A 29 -6.80 5.20 -2.58
N ALA A 30 -6.78 4.33 -3.60
CA ALA A 30 -6.40 4.66 -4.96
C ALA A 30 -5.04 5.42 -5.06
N GLY A 31 -5.01 6.48 -5.86
CA GLY A 31 -3.86 7.39 -5.96
C GLY A 31 -3.87 8.55 -4.98
N ILE A 32 -4.79 8.58 -3.99
CA ILE A 32 -4.94 9.70 -3.05
C ILE A 32 -3.62 10.12 -2.38
N PRO A 33 -2.72 9.21 -1.94
CA PRO A 33 -1.44 9.61 -1.35
C PRO A 33 -0.65 10.59 -2.22
N ARG A 34 -0.73 10.45 -3.55
CA ARG A 34 0.02 11.27 -4.51
C ARG A 34 -0.51 12.70 -4.66
N PHE A 35 -1.77 12.95 -4.30
CA PHE A 35 -2.42 14.26 -4.43
C PHE A 35 -2.47 15.03 -3.11
N MET A 36 -1.99 14.43 -2.03
CA MET A 36 -1.99 15.04 -0.71
C MET A 36 -0.67 15.81 -0.47
N PRO A 37 -0.70 16.96 0.23
CA PRO A 37 0.53 17.59 0.70
C PRO A 37 1.37 16.60 1.52
N VAL A 38 2.67 16.49 1.23
CA VAL A 38 3.54 15.47 1.83
C VAL A 38 3.54 15.52 3.36
N ASP A 39 3.53 16.71 3.93
CA ASP A 39 3.51 16.89 5.39
C ASP A 39 2.20 16.41 6.02
N LEU A 40 1.08 16.58 5.31
CA LEU A 40 -0.21 16.06 5.76
C LEU A 40 -0.22 14.53 5.68
N LEU A 41 0.28 13.95 4.59
CA LEU A 41 0.39 12.50 4.44
C LEU A 41 1.24 11.91 5.57
N LYS A 42 2.43 12.46 5.84
CA LYS A 42 3.31 12.03 6.95
C LYS A 42 2.61 12.11 8.30
N GLN A 43 1.84 13.17 8.56
CA GLN A 43 1.05 13.29 9.80
C GLN A 43 -0.03 12.21 9.91
N LYS A 44 -0.73 11.88 8.82
CA LYS A 44 -1.76 10.84 8.80
C LYS A 44 -1.16 9.46 9.01
N LEU A 45 -0.03 9.15 8.37
CA LEU A 45 0.69 7.88 8.53
C LEU A 45 1.23 7.74 9.95
N SER A 46 1.74 8.84 10.54
CA SER A 46 2.12 8.86 11.95
C SER A 46 0.96 8.49 12.85
N ALA A 47 -0.21 9.11 12.66
CA ALA A 47 -1.37 8.83 13.49
C ALA A 47 -1.81 7.35 13.43
N TYR A 48 -1.75 6.71 12.26
CA TYR A 48 -2.00 5.27 12.13
C TYR A 48 -0.94 4.43 12.85
N ARG A 49 0.34 4.73 12.62
CA ARG A 49 1.45 4.01 13.26
C ARG A 49 1.39 4.12 14.79
N ASP A 50 1.10 5.31 15.31
CA ASP A 50 1.01 5.56 16.76
C ASP A 50 -0.19 4.82 17.39
N ALA A 51 -1.21 4.48 16.58
CA ALA A 51 -2.32 3.61 16.97
C ALA A 51 -2.03 2.11 16.74
N GLY A 52 -0.83 1.73 16.30
CA GLY A 52 -0.45 0.34 16.00
C GLY A 52 -1.03 -0.21 14.70
N ILE A 53 -1.42 0.66 13.76
CA ILE A 53 -2.11 0.30 12.53
C ILE A 53 -1.14 0.33 11.35
N SER A 54 -1.00 -0.82 10.66
CA SER A 54 -0.17 -0.95 9.46
C SER A 54 -0.82 -0.26 8.26
N THR A 55 -0.03 0.47 7.47
CA THR A 55 -0.53 1.31 6.37
C THR A 55 -0.06 0.84 5.00
N ALA A 56 -0.97 0.86 4.03
CA ALA A 56 -0.67 0.60 2.63
C ALA A 56 -1.20 1.72 1.71
N ASN A 57 -0.53 1.90 0.57
CA ASN A 57 -1.06 2.70 -0.53
C ASN A 57 -2.23 1.98 -1.22
N GLY A 58 -3.00 2.71 -2.02
CA GLY A 58 -4.00 2.12 -2.91
C GLY A 58 -3.34 1.42 -4.10
N GLY A 59 -3.79 0.20 -4.44
CA GLY A 59 -3.19 -0.57 -5.53
C GLY A 59 -3.27 0.10 -6.91
N LEU A 60 -4.20 1.03 -7.14
CA LEU A 60 -4.23 1.85 -8.36
C LEU A 60 -2.97 2.71 -8.55
N LEU A 61 -2.32 3.17 -7.48
CA LEU A 61 -1.05 3.88 -7.57
C LEU A 61 0.06 2.93 -8.04
N THR A 62 0.05 1.69 -7.55
CA THR A 62 0.96 0.63 -8.00
C THR A 62 0.72 0.30 -9.47
N GLU A 63 -0.52 0.08 -9.89
CA GLU A 63 -0.88 -0.18 -11.29
C GLU A 63 -0.41 0.94 -12.23
N LEU A 64 -0.61 2.20 -11.83
CA LEU A 64 -0.17 3.36 -12.60
C LEU A 64 1.35 3.37 -12.79
N THR A 65 2.10 3.14 -11.71
CA THR A 65 3.57 3.24 -11.73
C THR A 65 4.22 2.05 -12.42
N LEU A 66 3.64 0.85 -12.32
CA LEU A 66 4.01 -0.30 -13.15
C LEU A 66 3.80 0.01 -14.64
N LYS A 67 2.64 0.58 -15.01
CA LYS A 67 2.37 0.97 -16.40
C LYS A 67 3.31 2.06 -16.92
N GLN A 68 3.78 2.95 -16.04
CA GLN A 68 4.69 4.05 -16.38
C GLN A 68 6.18 3.69 -16.30
N GLY A 69 6.53 2.49 -15.80
CA GLY A 69 7.92 2.11 -15.57
C GLY A 69 8.59 2.87 -14.41
N THR A 70 7.81 3.35 -13.44
CA THR A 70 8.26 4.18 -12.31
C THR A 70 8.03 3.50 -10.94
N TYR A 71 7.82 2.18 -10.94
CA TYR A 71 7.50 1.40 -9.74
C TYR A 71 8.57 1.52 -8.64
N ASP A 72 9.85 1.39 -8.96
CA ASP A 72 10.94 1.49 -7.97
C ASP A 72 11.00 2.87 -7.29
N ALA A 73 10.75 3.93 -8.06
CA ALA A 73 10.68 5.29 -7.52
C ALA A 73 9.49 5.46 -6.57
N MET A 74 8.34 4.85 -6.90
CA MET A 74 7.18 4.82 -6.02
C MET A 74 7.48 4.06 -4.73
N LEU A 75 8.15 2.90 -4.79
CA LEU A 75 8.55 2.15 -3.60
C LEU A 75 9.46 2.99 -2.68
N ALA A 76 10.45 3.68 -3.25
CA ALA A 76 11.31 4.58 -2.49
C ALA A 76 10.53 5.70 -1.81
N GLU A 77 9.59 6.34 -2.53
CA GLU A 77 8.71 7.38 -1.97
C GLU A 77 7.82 6.83 -0.85
N MET A 78 7.25 5.62 -1.00
CA MET A 78 6.41 5.00 0.03
C MET A 78 7.18 4.77 1.34
N VAL A 79 8.43 4.31 1.24
CA VAL A 79 9.32 4.15 2.41
C VAL A 79 9.65 5.51 3.02
N GLU A 80 9.95 6.52 2.20
CA GLU A 80 10.32 7.87 2.67
C GLU A 80 9.17 8.56 3.43
N VAL A 81 7.93 8.42 2.95
CA VAL A 81 6.76 9.03 3.62
C VAL A 81 6.29 8.22 4.83
N GLY A 82 6.70 6.95 4.95
CA GLY A 82 6.47 6.11 6.12
C GLY A 82 5.34 5.09 5.99
N PHE A 83 5.01 4.63 4.78
CA PHE A 83 4.20 3.42 4.61
C PHE A 83 5.02 2.17 4.98
N ASP A 84 4.35 1.16 5.51
CA ASP A 84 4.97 -0.13 5.89
C ASP A 84 4.57 -1.30 4.97
N ALA A 85 3.58 -1.08 4.10
CA ALA A 85 3.12 -2.06 3.14
C ALA A 85 2.78 -1.41 1.79
N VAL A 86 2.82 -2.23 0.74
CA VAL A 86 2.41 -1.84 -0.60
C VAL A 86 1.32 -2.77 -1.09
N GLU A 87 0.27 -2.21 -1.67
CA GLU A 87 -0.79 -2.99 -2.32
C GLU A 87 -0.44 -3.20 -3.80
N VAL A 88 -0.51 -4.44 -4.27
CA VAL A 88 -0.42 -4.81 -5.70
C VAL A 88 -1.80 -5.31 -6.13
N SER A 89 -2.41 -4.64 -7.10
CA SER A 89 -3.73 -5.01 -7.65
C SER A 89 -3.73 -4.98 -9.18
N GLU A 90 -4.83 -5.44 -9.77
CA GLU A 90 -5.05 -5.49 -11.21
C GLU A 90 -6.51 -5.10 -11.51
N ASN A 91 -6.89 -3.88 -11.13
CA ASN A 91 -8.26 -3.40 -11.28
C ASN A 91 -8.51 -2.71 -12.62
N LEU A 92 -7.52 -1.97 -13.14
CA LEU A 92 -7.62 -1.18 -14.38
C LEU A 92 -6.55 -1.52 -15.41
N VAL A 93 -5.35 -1.89 -14.95
CA VAL A 93 -4.25 -2.30 -15.82
C VAL A 93 -4.14 -3.82 -15.75
N PRO A 94 -4.33 -4.55 -16.87
CA PRO A 94 -4.10 -5.99 -16.89
C PRO A 94 -2.64 -6.31 -16.56
N LEU A 95 -2.43 -7.26 -15.66
CA LEU A 95 -1.13 -7.70 -15.19
C LEU A 95 -1.09 -9.23 -15.22
N SER A 96 -0.08 -9.80 -15.88
CA SER A 96 0.08 -11.25 -15.83
C SER A 96 0.36 -11.71 -14.40
N ALA A 97 0.08 -12.97 -14.09
CA ALA A 97 0.44 -13.55 -12.80
C ALA A 97 1.95 -13.41 -12.52
N ALA A 98 2.79 -13.56 -13.55
CA ALA A 98 4.24 -13.35 -13.45
C ALA A 98 4.60 -11.91 -13.08
N ALA A 99 3.98 -10.91 -13.73
CA ALA A 99 4.23 -9.49 -13.42
C ALA A 99 3.77 -9.11 -12.00
N LYS A 100 2.65 -9.68 -11.52
CA LYS A 100 2.20 -9.48 -10.13
C LYS A 100 3.16 -10.10 -9.12
N THR A 101 3.64 -11.32 -9.39
CA THR A 101 4.66 -11.97 -8.56
C THR A 101 5.93 -11.12 -8.53
N GLU A 102 6.45 -10.71 -9.68
CA GLU A 102 7.64 -9.86 -9.78
C GLU A 102 7.52 -8.59 -8.95
N ALA A 103 6.41 -7.86 -9.06
CA ALA A 103 6.16 -6.65 -8.26
C ALA A 103 6.22 -6.94 -6.74
N VAL A 104 5.65 -8.04 -6.27
CA VAL A 104 5.71 -8.46 -4.86
C VAL A 104 7.14 -8.79 -4.42
N CYS A 105 7.94 -9.39 -5.30
CA CYS A 105 9.31 -9.84 -4.99
C CYS A 105 10.30 -8.68 -4.95
N VAL A 106 10.15 -7.71 -5.87
CA VAL A 106 10.92 -6.45 -5.86
C VAL A 106 10.70 -5.71 -4.54
N PHE A 107 9.45 -5.58 -4.09
CA PHE A 107 9.15 -4.93 -2.80
C PHE A 107 9.80 -5.65 -1.60
N ARG A 108 9.87 -6.99 -1.63
CA ARG A 108 10.50 -7.79 -0.58
C ARG A 108 12.03 -7.72 -0.55
N GLY A 109 12.64 -7.14 -1.60
CA GLY A 109 14.10 -7.15 -1.75
C GLY A 109 14.67 -8.54 -2.05
N ASP A 110 13.86 -9.47 -2.54
CA ASP A 110 14.27 -10.84 -2.86
C ASP A 110 13.72 -11.29 -4.22
N PRO A 111 14.38 -10.88 -5.32
CA PRO A 111 14.00 -11.32 -6.66
C PRO A 111 14.37 -12.79 -6.93
N ALA A 112 15.24 -13.41 -6.13
CA ALA A 112 15.78 -14.75 -6.39
C ALA A 112 14.83 -15.88 -5.98
N THR A 113 13.96 -15.67 -4.98
CA THR A 113 13.01 -16.71 -4.52
C THR A 113 11.73 -16.83 -5.36
N CYS A 114 11.58 -16.01 -6.41
CA CYS A 114 10.35 -15.93 -7.20
C CYS A 114 10.40 -16.57 -8.59
N THR A 115 11.54 -17.13 -9.00
CA THR A 115 11.65 -17.88 -10.26
C THR A 115 11.01 -19.28 -10.20
N ASP A 116 10.72 -19.80 -9.00
CA ASP A 116 10.34 -21.22 -8.79
C ASP A 116 8.96 -21.48 -8.15
N SER A 117 8.06 -20.49 -8.03
CA SER A 117 6.77 -20.71 -7.33
C SER A 117 5.51 -20.49 -8.18
N ILE A 118 5.34 -21.33 -9.22
CA ILE A 118 4.01 -21.93 -9.43
C ILE A 118 3.88 -23.02 -8.36
N ARG A 119 3.56 -22.64 -7.12
CA ARG A 119 3.06 -23.64 -6.16
C ARG A 119 1.73 -24.13 -6.73
N PRO A 120 1.54 -25.45 -6.95
CA PRO A 120 0.22 -25.95 -7.34
C PRO A 120 -0.81 -25.57 -6.26
N PRO A 121 -2.09 -25.42 -6.63
CA PRO A 121 -3.12 -25.05 -5.67
C PRO A 121 -3.11 -26.05 -4.51
N ILE A 122 -3.16 -25.52 -3.28
CA ILE A 122 -3.35 -26.33 -2.08
C ILE A 122 -4.69 -27.05 -2.26
N PRO A 123 -4.73 -28.39 -2.29
CA PRO A 123 -6.00 -29.10 -2.30
C PRO A 123 -6.69 -28.84 -0.96
N ILE A 124 -7.96 -28.46 -1.05
CA ILE A 124 -8.88 -28.33 0.09
C ILE A 124 -9.09 -29.70 0.72
#